data_AF-A0A354MDB1-F1
#
_entry.id   AF-A0A354MDB1-F1
#
_cell.length_a   1.000
_cell.length_b   1.000
_cell.length_c   1.000
_cell.angle_alpha   90.00
_cell.angle_beta   90.00
_cell.angle_gamma   90.00
#
_symmetry.space_group_name_H-M   'P 1'
#
loop_
_entity.id
_entity.type
_entity.pdbx_description
1 polymer ?
#
loop_
_entity_poly.entity_id
_entity_poly.type
_entity_poly.pdbx_seq_one_letter_code
_entity_poly.pdbx_strand_id
1 'polypeptide(L)'
;MMILSQNGKAIASTSNLNYIEVEEKKLKYKDYKYTITAYYTKDHKLLGEYKTANRANEILLDIYKQIMIQNFSFTYKMPKE
;
A
#
# COMPACT_ATOMS: atom_id res chain seq x y z
N MET A 1 -4.84 6.09 -14.25
CA MET A 1 -4.73 4.62 -14.24
C MET A 1 -5.30 4.09 -12.94
N MET A 2 -5.43 2.78 -12.75
CA MET A 2 -6.12 2.17 -11.60
C MET A 2 -5.23 1.12 -10.92
N ILE A 3 -5.02 1.26 -9.61
CA ILE A 3 -4.48 0.22 -8.71
C ILE A 3 -5.67 -0.55 -8.17
N LEU A 4 -5.66 -1.88 -8.32
CA LEU A 4 -6.68 -2.74 -7.75
C LEU A 4 -6.38 -3.01 -6.28
N SER A 5 -7.23 -2.52 -5.38
CA SER A 5 -7.22 -2.99 -4.00
C SER A 5 -7.59 -4.47 -3.96
N GLN A 6 -6.77 -5.26 -3.25
CA GLN A 6 -7.04 -6.68 -3.05
C GLN A 6 -8.29 -6.97 -2.21
N ASN A 7 -8.85 -5.97 -1.51
CA ASN A 7 -10.12 -6.11 -0.80
C ASN A 7 -11.34 -6.08 -1.74
N GLY A 8 -11.15 -6.07 -3.07
CA GLY A 8 -12.23 -6.17 -4.06
C GLY A 8 -13.19 -4.96 -4.10
N LYS A 9 -13.01 -3.99 -3.20
CA LYS A 9 -13.92 -2.85 -3.00
C LYS A 9 -13.36 -1.52 -3.51
N ALA A 10 -12.08 -1.45 -3.86
CA ALA A 10 -11.40 -0.18 -4.06
C ALA A 10 -10.48 -0.17 -5.29
N ILE A 11 -10.99 0.35 -6.40
CA ILE A 11 -10.16 0.81 -7.50
C ILE A 11 -9.55 2.15 -7.07
N ALA A 12 -8.24 2.22 -6.88
CA ALA A 12 -7.55 3.43 -6.47
C ALA A 12 -6.90 4.07 -7.70
N SER A 13 -7.28 5.30 -8.06
CA SER A 13 -6.68 5.95 -9.23
C SER A 13 -5.17 6.16 -8.99
N THR A 14 -4.33 6.15 -10.01
CA THR A 14 -2.93 6.61 -9.89
C THR A 14 -2.79 8.10 -10.14
N SER A 15 -3.86 8.76 -10.62
CA SER A 15 -3.86 10.20 -10.84
C SER A 15 -3.70 10.92 -9.49
N ASN A 16 -2.66 11.74 -9.38
CA ASN A 16 -2.31 12.50 -8.16
C ASN A 16 -1.91 11.64 -6.95
N LEU A 17 -1.44 10.41 -7.19
CA LEU A 17 -0.84 9.59 -6.14
C LEU A 17 0.49 10.25 -5.71
N ASN A 18 0.63 10.58 -4.43
CA ASN A 18 1.90 11.11 -3.93
C ASN A 18 2.82 9.96 -3.49
N TYR A 19 2.33 9.11 -2.58
CA TYR A 19 3.08 7.97 -2.06
C TYR A 19 2.13 6.90 -1.51
N ILE A 20 2.69 5.74 -1.18
CA ILE A 20 2.01 4.61 -0.55
C ILE A 20 2.79 4.31 0.72
N GLU A 21 2.07 4.13 1.81
CA GLU A 21 2.63 3.84 3.11
C GLU A 21 2.21 2.44 3.54
N VAL A 22 3.10 1.76 4.26
CA VAL A 22 2.79 0.54 4.99
C VAL A 22 2.96 0.81 6.47
N GLU A 23 1.86 0.79 7.20
CA GLU A 23 1.88 0.92 8.66
C GLU A 23 1.87 -0.48 9.29
N GLU A 24 2.85 -0.77 10.14
CA GLU A 24 2.82 -1.93 11.03
C GLU A 24 2.17 -1.55 12.36
N LYS A 25 1.09 -2.26 12.71
CA LYS A 25 0.40 -2.12 13.98
C LYS A 25 0.40 -3.43 14.75
N LYS A 26 1.06 -3.43 15.90
CA LYS A 26 1.01 -4.56 16.84
C LYS A 26 -0.35 -4.62 17.54
N LEU A 27 -1.03 -5.77 17.43
CA LEU A 27 -2.26 -6.09 18.12
C LEU A 27 -1.98 -6.87 19.42
N LYS A 28 -3.03 -7.23 20.17
CA LYS A 28 -2.90 -8.08 21.36
C LYS A 28 -2.37 -9.47 20.95
N TYR A 29 -1.71 -10.18 21.88
CA TYR A 29 -1.24 -11.56 21.69
C TYR A 29 -0.17 -11.78 20.59
N LYS A 30 0.71 -10.81 20.34
CA LYS A 30 1.74 -10.88 19.28
C LYS A 30 1.15 -11.01 17.86
N ASP A 31 -0.13 -10.68 17.68
CA ASP A 31 -0.68 -10.45 16.34
C ASP A 31 -0.16 -9.12 15.80
N TYR A 32 0.04 -9.07 14.49
CA TYR A 32 0.44 -7.88 13.76
C TYR A 32 -0.57 -7.60 12.67
N LYS A 33 -0.79 -6.32 12.38
CA LYS A 33 -1.62 -5.86 11.30
C LYS A 33 -0.83 -4.85 10.46
N TYR A 34 -0.70 -5.15 9.19
CA TYR A 34 -0.01 -4.34 8.20
C TYR A 34 -1.04 -3.67 7.33
N THR A 35 -1.11 -2.35 7.37
CA THR A 35 -2.10 -1.55 6.66
C THR A 35 -1.40 -0.83 5.51
N ILE A 36 -1.85 -1.06 4.28
CA ILE A 36 -1.30 -0.38 3.09
C ILE A 36 -2.26 0.72 2.67
N THR A 37 -1.79 1.96 2.67
CA THR A 37 -2.59 3.15 2.36
C THR A 37 -1.94 3.95 1.24
N ALA A 38 -2.71 4.29 0.20
CA ALA A 38 -2.32 5.22 -0.84
C ALA A 38 -2.66 6.65 -0.41
N TYR A 39 -1.68 7.55 -0.46
CA TYR A 39 -1.87 8.97 -0.17
C TYR A 39 -1.85 9.77 -1.45
N TYR A 40 -2.93 10.52 -1.66
CA TYR A 40 -3.13 11.45 -2.76
C TYR A 40 -2.97 12.88 -2.28
N THR A 41 -2.86 13.82 -3.22
CA THR A 41 -2.71 15.25 -2.90
C THR A 41 -3.79 15.82 -1.97
N LYS A 42 -5.00 15.24 -1.94
CA LYS A 42 -6.12 15.73 -1.12
C LYS A 42 -6.89 14.63 -0.38
N ASP A 43 -6.44 13.38 -0.45
CA ASP A 43 -7.19 12.23 0.07
C ASP A 43 -6.25 11.06 0.39
N HIS A 44 -6.73 10.07 1.12
CA HIS A 44 -6.01 8.80 1.30
C HIS A 44 -6.96 7.63 1.18
N LYS A 45 -6.49 6.55 0.57
CA LYS A 45 -7.29 5.37 0.28
C LYS A 45 -6.60 4.11 0.78
N LEU A 46 -7.32 3.36 1.61
CA LEU A 46 -6.88 2.04 2.06
C LEU A 46 -6.81 1.09 0.86
N LEU A 47 -5.63 0.52 0.62
CA LEU A 47 -5.38 -0.47 -0.43
C LEU A 47 -5.58 -1.90 0.09
N GLY A 48 -5.26 -2.15 1.36
CA GLY A 48 -5.44 -3.47 1.97
C GLY A 48 -4.91 -3.57 3.39
N GLU A 49 -5.32 -4.63 4.09
CA GLU A 49 -4.87 -4.94 5.45
C GLU A 49 -4.44 -6.40 5.52
N TYR A 50 -3.28 -6.67 6.12
CA TYR A 50 -2.63 -7.97 6.10
C TYR A 50 -2.17 -8.37 7.50
N LYS A 51 -2.17 -9.66 7.80
CA LYS A 51 -1.72 -10.19 9.10
C LYS A 51 -0.21 -10.44 9.18
N THR A 52 0.49 -10.45 8.03
CA THR A 52 1.91 -10.77 7.96
C THR A 52 2.65 -9.76 7.09
N ALA A 53 3.88 -9.43 7.49
CA ALA A 53 4.78 -8.57 6.73
C ALA A 53 5.04 -9.12 5.32
N ASN A 54 5.22 -10.45 5.20
CA ASN A 54 5.43 -11.11 3.90
C ASN A 54 4.28 -10.82 2.94
N ARG A 55 3.03 -10.97 3.38
CA ARG A 55 1.89 -10.74 2.50
C ARG A 55 1.75 -9.27 2.14
N ALA A 56 1.98 -8.36 3.08
CA ALA A 56 2.00 -6.93 2.81
C ALA A 56 3.08 -6.55 1.78
N ASN A 57 4.29 -7.11 1.91
CA ASN A 57 5.40 -6.88 0.99
C ASN A 57 5.13 -7.43 -0.42
N GLU A 58 4.55 -8.63 -0.55
CA GLU A 58 4.16 -9.17 -1.86
C GLU A 58 3.18 -8.24 -2.59
N ILE A 59 2.16 -7.75 -1.88
CA ILE A 59 1.17 -6.86 -2.47
C ILE A 59 1.78 -5.50 -2.79
N LEU A 60 2.66 -4.99 -1.93
CA LEU A 60 3.37 -3.75 -2.20
C LEU A 60 4.23 -3.87 -3.45
N LEU A 61 4.96 -4.97 -3.62
CA LEU A 61 5.77 -5.24 -4.81
C LEU A 61 4.91 -5.33 -6.08
N ASP A 62 3.73 -5.94 -5.98
CA ASP A 62 2.79 -6.01 -7.09
C ASP A 62 2.27 -4.61 -7.49
N ILE A 63 1.85 -3.81 -6.51
CA ILE A 63 1.44 -2.41 -6.72
C ILE A 63 2.59 -1.60 -7.31
N TYR A 64 3.80 -1.78 -6.80
CA TYR A 64 4.99 -1.11 -7.29
C TYR A 64 5.31 -1.48 -8.74
N LYS A 65 5.23 -2.76 -9.12
CA LYS A 65 5.38 -3.20 -10.51
C LYS A 65 4.32 -2.55 -11.41
N GLN A 66 3.07 -2.53 -10.96
CA GLN A 66 2.00 -1.86 -11.69
C GLN A 66 2.31 -0.37 -11.91
N ILE A 67 2.83 0.33 -10.90
CA ILE A 67 3.21 1.75 -10.97
C ILE A 67 4.47 1.99 -11.84
N MET A 68 5.50 1.13 -11.74
CA MET A 68 6.76 1.22 -12.47
C MET A 68 6.61 0.99 -13.97
N ILE A 69 5.75 0.06 -14.38
CA ILE A 69 5.36 -0.13 -15.79
C ILE A 69 4.77 1.18 -16.37
N GLN A 70 4.35 2.12 -15.52
CA GLN A 70 3.68 3.38 -15.87
C GLN A 70 4.59 4.63 -15.75
N ASN A 71 5.91 4.49 -15.60
CA ASN A 71 6.87 5.63 -15.52
C ASN A 71 6.57 6.63 -14.37
N PHE A 72 6.15 6.16 -13.20
CA PHE A 72 5.92 7.01 -12.03
C PHE A 72 7.12 6.99 -11.07
N SER A 73 7.63 8.15 -10.66
CA SER A 73 8.69 8.26 -9.64
C SER A 73 8.08 8.14 -8.25
N PHE A 74 8.36 7.05 -7.54
CA PHE A 74 7.81 6.75 -6.21
C PHE A 74 8.92 6.79 -5.14
N THR A 75 8.72 7.54 -4.05
CA THR A 75 9.62 7.52 -2.89
C THR A 75 9.13 6.49 -1.87
N TYR A 76 9.89 5.41 -1.71
CA TYR A 76 9.62 4.35 -0.75
C TYR A 76 10.24 4.66 0.62
N LYS A 77 9.46 4.52 1.69
CA LYS A 77 9.95 4.53 3.07
C LYS A 77 9.47 3.26 3.77
N MET A 78 10.37 2.32 4.03
CA MET A 78 10.12 1.25 5.00
C MET A 78 10.08 1.85 6.41
N PRO A 79 9.19 1.38 7.29
CA PRO A 79 9.39 1.57 8.72
C PRO A 79 10.70 0.87 9.13
N LYS A 80 11.56 1.56 9.88
CA LYS A 80 12.85 1.03 10.35
C LYS A 80 12.60 -0.16 11.28
N GLU A 81 13.31 -1.26 11.02
CA GLU A 81 13.51 -2.39 11.93
C GLU A 81 14.05 -1.95 13.31
#